data_AF-A0A1G1VD26-F1
#
_entry.id   AF-A0A1G1VD26-F1
#
_cell.length_a   1.000
_cell.length_b   1.000
_cell.length_c   1.000
_cell.angle_alpha   90.00
_cell.angle_beta   90.00
_cell.angle_gamma   90.00
#
_symmetry.space_group_name_H-M   'P 1'
#
loop_
_entity.id
_entity.type
_entity.pdbx_description
1 polymer ?
#
loop_
_entity_poly.entity_id
_entity_poly.type
_entity_poly.pdbx_seq_one_letter_code
_entity_poly.pdbx_strand_id
1 'polypeptide(L)' 'MRKYVVALLVGMILVLDWAALDDITTGNEPNHAGEYAVLALSALIFIFLGIRFFQRIRGK' A
#
# COMPACT_ATOMS: atom_id res chain seq x y z
N MET A 1 -19.36 0.11 9.76
CA MET A 1 -18.94 1.03 8.67
C MET A 1 -17.43 1.24 8.62
N ARG A 2 -16.78 1.66 9.72
CA ARG A 2 -15.33 1.93 9.75
C ARG A 2 -14.42 0.80 9.23
N LYS A 3 -14.73 -0.47 9.51
CA LYS A 3 -13.98 -1.64 8.99
C LYS A 3 -14.08 -1.81 7.47
N TYR A 4 -15.22 -1.48 6.87
CA TYR A 4 -15.43 -1.57 5.43
C TYR A 4 -14.70 -0.45 4.70
N VAL A 5 -14.65 0.75 5.28
CA VAL A 5 -13.86 1.87 4.75
C VAL A 5 -12.37 1.53 4.75
N VAL A 6 -11.86 0.95 5.84
CA VAL A 6 -10.46 0.49 5.90
C VAL A 6 -10.20 -0.63 4.90
N ALA A 7 -11.10 -1.61 4.79
CA ALA A 7 -10.96 -2.69 3.82
C ALA A 7 -10.97 -2.18 2.36
N LEU A 8 -11.83 -1.22 2.04
CA LEU A 8 -11.86 -0.58 0.73
C LEU A 8 -10.55 0.17 0.44
N LEU A 9 -10.07 0.98 1.39
CA LEU A 9 -8.81 1.72 1.25
C LEU A 9 -7.62 0.76 1.04
N VAL A 10 -7.55 -0.31 1.82
CA VAL A 10 -6.52 -1.35 1.63
C VAL A 10 -6.65 -2.00 0.26
N GLY A 11 -7.87 -2.34 -0.17
CA GLY A 11 -8.11 -2.89 -1.50
C GLY A 11 -7.65 -1.97 -2.63
N MET A 12 -7.93 -0.66 -2.53
CA MET A 12 -7.47 0.32 -3.52
C MET A 12 -5.94 0.43 -3.56
N ILE A 13 -5.28 0.46 -2.39
CA ILE A 13 -3.81 0.49 -2.31
C ILE A 13 -3.21 -0.76 -2.97
N LEU A 14 -3.76 -1.95 -2.72
CA LEU A 14 -3.26 -3.18 -3.32
C LEU A 14 -3.41 -3.21 -4.85
N VAL A 15 -4.48 -2.63 -5.39
CA VAL A 15 -4.67 -2.50 -6.85
C VAL A 15 -3.65 -1.54 -7.44
N LEU A 16 -3.36 -0.42 -6.77
CA LEU A 16 -2.35 0.55 -7.19
C LEU A 16 -0.94 -0.05 -7.14
N ASP A 17 -0.60 -0.79 -6.07
CA ASP A 17 0.67 -1.49 -5.96
C ASP A 17 0.84 -2.54 -7.05
N TRP A 18 -0.24 -3.28 -7.37
CA TRP A 18 -0.22 -4.25 -8.44
C TRP A 18 0.05 -3.60 -9.80
N ALA A 19 -0.63 -2.49 -10.11
CA ALA A 19 -0.39 -1.75 -11.36
C ALA A 19 1.03 -1.19 -11.43
N ALA A 20 1.51 -0.55 -10.35
CA ALA A 20 2.88 -0.02 -10.30
C ALA A 20 3.94 -1.11 -10.47
N LEU A 21 3.74 -2.29 -9.85
CA LEU A 21 4.64 -3.42 -10.01
C LEU A 21 4.58 -4.03 -11.40
N ASP A 22 3.40 -4.10 -12.02
CA ASP A 22 3.25 -4.57 -13.40
C ASP A 22 4.07 -3.69 -14.35
N ASP A 23 3.92 -2.37 -14.27
CA ASP A 23 4.66 -1.44 -15.13
C ASP A 23 6.18 -1.50 -14.91
N ILE A 24 6.63 -1.62 -13.65
CA ILE A 24 8.06 -1.78 -13.32
C ILE A 24 8.61 -3.12 -13.85
N THR A 25 7.86 -4.22 -13.74
CA THR A 25 8.37 -5.57 -14.05
C THR A 25 8.26 -5.91 -15.53
N THR A 26 7.26 -5.37 -16.23
CA THR A 26 7.11 -5.51 -17.68
C THR A 26 8.03 -4.57 -18.44
N GLY A 27 8.49 -3.48 -17.81
CA GLY A 27 9.33 -2.47 -18.45
C GLY A 27 8.59 -1.72 -19.55
N ASN A 28 7.27 -1.58 -19.41
CA ASN A 28 6.40 -0.90 -20.37
C ASN A 28 6.79 0.57 -20.59
N GLU A 29 7.33 1.22 -19.54
CA GLU A 29 7.74 2.63 -19.59
C GLU A 29 9.20 2.82 -19.15
N PRO A 30 9.94 3.78 -19.73
CA PRO A 30 11.33 4.04 -19.35
C PRO A 30 11.47 4.85 -18.04
N ASN A 31 10.39 5.46 -17.55
CA ASN A 31 10.38 6.25 -16.33
C ASN A 31 9.44 5.61 -15.31
N HIS A 32 9.98 5.19 -14.17
CA HIS A 32 9.23 4.53 -13.10
C HIS A 32 9.06 5.39 -11.84
N ALA A 33 9.32 6.70 -11.93
CA ALA A 33 9.35 7.56 -10.75
C ALA A 33 7.99 7.64 -10.02
N GLY A 34 6.87 7.59 -10.77
CA GLY A 34 5.53 7.61 -10.19
C GLY A 34 5.20 6.31 -9.47
N GLU A 35 5.55 5.19 -10.09
CA GLU A 35 5.34 3.82 -9.64
C GLU A 35 6.12 3.57 -8.35
N TYR A 36 7.39 3.97 -8.30
CA TYR A 36 8.19 3.90 -7.08
C TYR A 36 7.66 4.83 -5.97
N ALA A 37 7.12 6.00 -6.32
CA ALA A 37 6.49 6.88 -5.33
C ALA A 37 5.20 6.26 -4.76
N VAL A 38 4.40 5.59 -5.58
CA VAL A 38 3.21 4.83 -5.14
C VAL A 38 3.61 3.72 -4.17
N LEU A 39 4.60 2.91 -4.53
CA LEU A 39 5.09 1.81 -3.67
C LEU A 39 5.67 2.33 -2.34
N ALA A 40 6.43 3.42 -2.38
CA ALA A 40 6.98 4.04 -1.17
C ALA A 40 5.88 4.55 -0.24
N LEU A 41 4.86 5.21 -0.79
CA LEU A 41 3.71 5.70 -0.02
C LEU A 41 2.90 4.53 0.57
N SER A 42 2.67 3.48 -0.22
CA SER A 42 1.99 2.27 0.23
C SER A 42 2.74 1.61 1.40
N ALA A 43 4.06 1.46 1.28
CA ALA A 43 4.90 0.90 2.34
C ALA A 43 4.77 1.70 3.65
N LEU A 44 4.79 3.03 3.59
CA LEU A 44 4.59 3.88 4.78
C LEU A 44 3.21 3.69 5.41
N ILE A 45 2.16 3.59 4.60
CA ILE A 45 0.78 3.35 5.08
C ILE A 45 0.70 1.99 5.78
N PHE A 46 1.23 0.93 5.18
CA PHE A 46 1.20 -0.40 5.77
C PHE A 46 2.07 -0.51 7.03
N ILE A 47 3.24 0.13 7.07
CA ILE A 47 4.07 0.20 8.29
C ILE A 47 3.28 0.89 9.41
N PHE A 48 2.65 2.03 9.12
CA PHE A 48 1.84 2.75 10.12
C PHE A 48 0.68 1.89 10.63
N LEU A 49 -0.08 1.25 9.73
CA LEU A 49 -1.17 0.35 10.10
C LEU A 49 -0.67 -0.85 10.90
N GLY A 50 0.46 -1.43 10.52
CA GLY A 50 1.11 -2.55 11.21
C GLY A 50 1.53 -2.18 12.63
N ILE A 51 2.16 -1.03 12.83
CA ILE A 51 2.53 -0.51 14.16
C ILE A 51 1.28 -0.32 15.02
N ARG A 52 0.25 0.33 14.49
CA ARG A 52 -1.02 0.55 15.22
C ARG A 52 -1.70 -0.76 15.59
N PHE A 53 -1.68 -1.74 14.70
CA PHE A 53 -2.23 -3.07 14.95
C PHE A 53 -1.43 -3.79 16.04
N PHE A 54 -0.10 -3.78 15.95
CA PHE A 54 0.78 -4.42 16.94
C PHE A 54 0.65 -3.80 18.33
N GLN A 55 0.60 -2.46 18.43
CA GLN A 55 0.34 -1.76 19.69
C GLN A 55 -1.01 -2.14 20.30
N ARG A 56 -2.04 -2.34 19.47
CA ARG A 56 -3.36 -2.78 19.94
C ARG A 56 -3.37 -4.21 20.48
N ILE A 57 -2.49 -5.08 19.98
CA ILE A 57 -2.30 -6.45 20.48
C ILE A 57 -1.54 -6.42 21.81
N ARG A 58 -0.46 -5.63 21.91
CA ARG A 58 0.41 -5.56 23.10
C ARG A 58 -0.20 -4.80 24.29
N GLY A 59 -1.14 -3.90 24.04
CA GLY A 59 -1.84 -3.13 25.07
C GLY A 59 -3.05 -3.84 25.69
N LYS A 60 -3.22 -5.14 25.42
CA LYS A 60 -4.12 -6.06 26.10
C LYS A 60 -3.29 -7.11 26.83
#